data_AF-A0A376H632-F1
#
_entry.id   AF-A0A376H632-F1
#
_cell.length_a   1.000
_cell.length_b   1.000
_cell.length_c   1.000
_cell.angle_alpha   90.00
_cell.angle_beta   90.00
_cell.angle_gamma   90.00
#
_symmetry.space_group_name_H-M   'P 1'
#
loop_
_entity.id
_entity.type
_entity.pdbx_description
1 polymer ?
#
loop_
_entity_poly.entity_id
_entity_poly.type
_entity_poly.pdbx_seq_one_letter_code
_entity_poly.pdbx_strand_id
1 'polypeptide(L)' 'MGITEVFWANVDWHLKNKNLVLSKTQMIAKNKKTSVTLRTVGEIAKKLGIDDYAILFEQLDDEKVK' A
#
# COMPACT_ATOMS: atom_id res chain seq x y z
N MET A 1 0.72 14.58 3.51
CA MET A 1 0.75 13.14 3.82
C MET A 1 2.17 12.73 4.18
N GLY A 2 2.34 11.93 5.23
CA GLY A 2 3.62 11.27 5.52
C GLY A 2 3.84 10.04 4.63
N ILE A 3 5.09 9.56 4.51
CA ILE A 3 5.42 8.40 3.67
C ILE A 3 4.61 7.14 4.01
N THR A 4 4.29 6.93 5.29
CA THR A 4 3.45 5.83 5.74
C THR A 4 1.98 5.97 5.28
N GLU A 5 1.47 7.20 5.19
CA GLU A 5 0.12 7.46 4.70
C GLU A 5 0.01 7.24 3.19
N VAL A 6 1.01 7.72 2.43
CA VAL A 6 1.15 7.46 0.99
C VAL A 6 1.20 5.95 0.74
N PHE A 7 2.05 5.25 1.48
CA PHE A 7 2.17 3.80 1.39
C PHE A 7 0.82 3.10 1.58
N TRP A 8 0.10 3.39 2.67
CA TRP A 8 -1.18 2.71 2.94
C TRP A 8 -2.29 3.09 1.95
N ALA A 9 -2.30 4.32 1.44
CA ALA A 9 -3.22 4.74 0.39
C ALA A 9 -2.98 3.95 -0.91
N ASN A 10 -1.71 3.80 -1.31
CA ASN A 10 -1.33 3.04 -2.49
C ASN A 10 -1.65 1.55 -2.34
N VAL A 11 -1.37 0.98 -1.16
CA VAL A 11 -1.78 -0.39 -0.82
C VAL A 11 -3.29 -0.57 -1.00
N ASP A 12 -4.10 0.36 -0.48
CA ASP A 12 -5.56 0.27 -0.60
C ASP A 12 -6.06 0.35 -2.04
N TRP A 13 -5.46 1.22 -2.84
CA TRP A 13 -5.78 1.33 -4.25
C TRP A 13 -5.48 0.02 -4.98
N HIS A 14 -4.30 -0.57 -4.78
CA HIS A 14 -3.93 -1.85 -5.42
C HIS A 14 -4.82 -3.00 -4.95
N LEU A 15 -5.15 -3.08 -3.65
CA LEU A 15 -6.03 -4.13 -3.12
C LEU A 15 -7.41 -4.06 -3.75
N LYS A 16 -7.99 -2.87 -3.88
CA LYS A 16 -9.30 -2.65 -4.52
C LYS A 16 -9.27 -3.03 -6.00
N ASN A 17 -8.29 -2.55 -6.76
CA ASN A 17 -8.20 -2.80 -8.20
C ASN A 17 -7.88 -4.26 -8.54
N LYS A 18 -7.12 -4.95 -7.69
CA LYS A 18 -6.70 -6.35 -7.92
C LYS A 18 -7.58 -7.37 -7.19
N ASN A 19 -8.62 -6.92 -6.47
CA ASN A 19 -9.47 -7.75 -5.63
C ASN A 19 -8.66 -8.65 -4.66
N LEU A 20 -7.62 -8.09 -4.06
CA LEU A 20 -6.71 -8.76 -3.14
C LEU A 20 -7.00 -8.36 -1.70
N VAL A 21 -6.62 -9.23 -0.76
CA VAL A 21 -6.72 -8.96 0.68
C VAL A 21 -5.37 -9.12 1.35
N LEU A 22 -5.07 -8.25 2.31
CA LEU A 22 -3.89 -8.36 3.17
C LEU A 22 -3.99 -9.55 4.12
N SER A 23 -2.86 -9.99 4.66
CA SER A 23 -2.89 -10.93 5.79
C SER A 23 -3.45 -10.24 7.05
N LYS A 24 -3.91 -11.02 8.04
CA LYS A 24 -4.40 -10.46 9.32
C LYS A 24 -3.37 -9.53 9.98
N THR A 25 -2.09 -9.92 9.98
CA THR A 25 -1.00 -9.11 10.54
C THR A 25 -0.82 -7.79 9.81
N GLN A 26 -0.87 -7.80 8.47
CA GLN A 26 -0.77 -6.61 7.64
C GLN A 26 -1.98 -5.69 7.83
N MET A 27 -3.19 -6.24 7.96
CA MET A 27 -4.39 -5.46 8.28
C MET A 27 -4.29 -4.78 9.65
N ILE A 28 -3.76 -5.47 10.66
CA ILE A 28 -3.54 -4.88 11.99
C ILE A 28 -2.52 -3.73 11.91
N ALA A 29 -1.42 -3.91 11.18
CA ALA A 29 -0.41 -2.87 10.98
C ALA A 29 -1.00 -1.63 10.28
N LYS A 30 -1.83 -1.86 9.25
CA LYS A 30 -2.55 -0.79 8.55
C LYS A 30 -3.50 -0.04 9.50
N ASN A 31 -4.35 -0.76 10.22
CA ASN A 31 -5.37 -0.16 11.09
C ASN A 31 -4.76 0.64 12.24
N LYS A 32 -3.60 0.22 12.75
CA LYS A 32 -2.86 0.93 13.79
C LYS A 32 -2.03 2.09 13.24
N LYS A 33 -2.01 2.30 11.92
CA LYS A 33 -1.13 3.26 11.23
C LYS A 33 0.33 3.14 11.68
N THR A 34 0.77 1.92 12.01
CA THR A 34 2.11 1.70 12.55
C THR A 34 3.15 1.96 11.47
N SER A 35 4.34 2.42 11.88
CA SER A 35 5.52 2.39 11.02
C SER A 35 5.75 0.97 10.49
N VAL A 36 5.98 0.85 9.19
CA VAL A 36 6.29 -0.42 8.53
C VAL A 36 7.77 -0.49 8.20
N THR A 37 8.34 -1.68 8.29
CA THR A 37 9.72 -1.90 7.86
C THR A 37 9.79 -1.99 6.34
N LEU A 38 10.94 -1.64 5.76
CA LEU A 38 11.20 -1.81 4.32
C LEU A 38 10.98 -3.27 3.87
N ARG A 39 11.31 -4.25 4.71
CA ARG A 39 11.01 -5.66 4.44
C ARG A 39 9.52 -5.91 4.25
N THR A 40 8.67 -5.39 5.14
CA THR A 40 7.21 -5.53 5.03
C THR A 40 6.66 -4.82 3.79
N VAL A 41 7.24 -3.67 3.41
CA VAL A 41 6.91 -2.97 2.17
C VAL A 41 7.18 -3.88 0.96
N GLY A 42 8.37 -4.49 0.87
CA GLY A 42 8.69 -5.44 -0.21
C GLY A 42 7.80 -6.67 -0.23
N GLU A 43 7.48 -7.25 0.94
CA GLU A 43 6.55 -8.39 1.03
C GLU A 43 5.14 -8.04 0.51
N ILE A 44 4.65 -6.83 0.77
CA ILE A 44 3.37 -6.34 0.27
C ILE A 44 3.48 -6.02 -1.23
N ALA A 45 4.53 -5.35 -1.68
CA ALA A 45 4.76 -5.03 -3.09
C ALA A 45 4.78 -6.30 -3.97
N LYS A 46 5.54 -7.31 -3.55
CA LYS A 46 5.58 -8.61 -4.23
C LYS A 46 4.20 -9.26 -4.33
N LYS A 47 3.38 -9.18 -3.26
CA LYS A 47 2.01 -9.71 -3.27
C LYS A 47 1.10 -8.93 -4.22
N LEU A 48 1.32 -7.62 -4.33
CA LEU A 48 0.59 -6.76 -5.25
C LEU A 48 1.11 -6.85 -6.68
N GLY A 49 2.23 -7.54 -6.95
CA GLY A 49 2.81 -7.63 -8.29
C GLY A 49 3.29 -6.29 -8.82
N ILE A 50 3.88 -5.47 -7.94
CA ILE A 50 4.48 -4.17 -8.26
C ILE A 50 5.97 -4.21 -7.95
N ASP A 51 6.71 -3.27 -8.53
CA ASP A 51 8.13 -3.12 -8.25
C ASP A 51 8.37 -2.81 -6.76
N ASP A 52 9.41 -3.41 -6.21
CA ASP A 52 9.75 -3.26 -4.80
C ASP A 52 9.95 -1.78 -4.47
N TYR A 53 9.29 -1.30 -3.42
CA TYR A 53 9.34 0.10 -2.96
C TYR A 53 8.71 1.16 -3.88
N ALA A 54 8.35 0.86 -5.13
CA ALA A 54 7.63 1.80 -6.00
C ALA A 54 6.33 2.31 -5.34
N ILE A 55 5.67 1.43 -4.59
CA ILE A 55 4.47 1.74 -3.78
C ILE A 55 4.66 2.89 -2.76
N LEU A 56 5.89 3.25 -2.39
CA LEU A 56 6.16 4.37 -1.49
C LEU A 56 6.08 5.73 -2.18
N PHE A 57 6.17 5.75 -3.51
CA PHE A 57 6.34 6.96 -4.31
C PHE A 57 5.28 7.12 -5.40
N GLU A 58 4.44 6.10 -5.61
CA GLU A 58 3.29 6.19 -6.52
C GLU A 58 2.41 7.38 -6.13
N GLN A 59 2.19 8.26 -7.11
CA GLN A 59 1.13 9.25 -7.05
C GLN A 59 -0.11 8.58 -7.63
N LEU A 60 -1.11 8.37 -6.78
CA LEU A 60 -2.44 8.03 -7.27
C LEU A 60 -3.00 9.29 -7.90
N ASP A 61 -2.92 9.38 -9.23
CA ASP A 61 -3.71 10.36 -9.95
C ASP A 61 -5.18 10.05 -9.60
N ASP A 62 -5.82 10.93 -8.84
CA ASP A 62 -7.26 10.98 -8.76
C ASP A 62 -7.75 11.23 -10.19
N GLU A 63 -7.95 10.18 -10.99
CA GLU A 63 -8.52 10.31 -12.32
C GLU A 63 -9.94 10.84 -12.18
N LYS A 64 -9.99 12.18 -12.25
CA LYS A 64 -11.06 13.06 -12.68
C LYS A 64 -12.40 12.84 -11.99
N VAL A 65 -12.58 13.60 -10.91
CA VAL A 65 -13.89 14.24 -10.68
C VAL A 65 -14.24 14.98 -11.97
N LYS A 66 -15.16 14.39 -12.71
CA LYS A 66 -15.76 14.91 -13.93
C LYS A 66 -16.86 15.92 -13.56
#